data_AF-A0A816TCJ7-F1
#
_entry.id   AF-A0A816TCJ7-F1
#
_cell.length_a   1.000
_cell.length_b   1.000
_cell.length_c   1.000
_cell.angle_alpha   90.00
_cell.angle_beta   90.00
_cell.angle_gamma   90.00
#
_symmetry.space_group_name_H-M   'P 1'
#
loop_
_entity.id
_entity.type
_entity.pdbx_description
1 polymer ?
#
loop_
_entity_poly.entity_id
_entity_poly.type
_entity_poly.pdbx_seq_one_letter_code
_entity_poly.pdbx_strand_id
1 'polypeptide(L)'
;MPNSTQAVAPYAPRRYQGLDQKTDTVSNQLTVRDVQWNMTDLPSASSSESVPTTSWKPIIIVLTVLVVVVCVAAVGIPFLVAYLNSATTTTSTTSTTTTATTSTTTTTTTTTTTTTTTSTTSTTTTSTTSTTTTTTTTTTTTTTTTTTTTSQTTTTTTTTTTTTANLPAACSSYTTISDSTRSVSYTTFVGCDSSSFSSSGMWVRFTGSGGTTIPTYAPGISVCGTSATGWYASALPSSGATVSGTLCYDWGTTCQWSSSIQVANCNTYYVYLLYPSPVCNLRVCTV
;
A
#
# COMPACT_ATOMS: atom_id res chain seq x y z
N MET A 1 2.93 -66.26 16.88
CA MET A 1 2.05 -66.67 15.76
C MET A 1 0.73 -65.94 15.91
N PRO A 2 0.14 -65.38 14.83
CA PRO A 2 0.59 -64.20 14.08
C PRO A 2 -0.53 -63.11 14.11
N ASN A 3 -0.37 -61.87 13.61
CA ASN A 3 -0.64 -61.58 12.21
C ASN A 3 -0.27 -60.14 11.78
N SER A 4 0.53 -60.11 10.71
CA SER A 4 0.57 -59.18 9.57
C SER A 4 0.57 -57.65 9.79
N THR A 5 1.79 -57.12 9.80
CA THR A 5 2.15 -55.83 9.18
C THR A 5 1.82 -55.82 7.68
N GLN A 6 0.96 -54.88 7.23
CA GLN A 6 0.85 -54.52 5.81
C GLN A 6 1.75 -53.33 5.51
N ALA A 7 2.72 -53.55 4.61
CA ALA A 7 3.56 -52.54 4.02
C ALA A 7 2.79 -51.79 2.93
N VAL A 8 2.78 -50.47 2.99
CA VAL A 8 2.24 -49.60 1.93
C VAL A 8 3.34 -49.41 0.88
N ALA A 9 3.08 -49.84 -0.35
CA ALA A 9 3.98 -49.71 -1.49
C ALA A 9 4.08 -48.25 -1.97
N PRO A 10 5.23 -47.81 -2.50
CA PRO A 10 5.42 -46.45 -3.02
C PRO A 10 4.71 -46.25 -4.38
N TYR A 11 4.10 -45.08 -4.52
CA TYR A 11 3.47 -44.60 -5.76
C TYR A 11 4.49 -44.55 -6.92
N ALA A 12 4.19 -45.26 -8.00
CA ALA A 12 4.90 -45.15 -9.27
C ALA A 12 4.36 -43.95 -10.09
N PRO A 13 5.22 -43.20 -10.79
CA PRO A 13 4.78 -42.11 -11.67
C PRO A 13 4.17 -42.65 -12.97
N ARG A 14 3.02 -42.11 -13.38
CA ARG A 14 2.41 -42.40 -14.69
C ARG A 14 3.29 -41.83 -15.80
N ARG A 15 3.71 -42.70 -16.72
CA ARG A 15 4.22 -42.32 -18.05
C ARG A 15 3.11 -41.63 -18.84
N TYR A 16 3.34 -40.40 -19.29
CA TYR A 16 2.60 -39.83 -20.42
C TYR A 16 3.19 -40.41 -21.71
N GLN A 17 2.38 -41.17 -22.45
CA GLN A 17 2.67 -41.51 -23.83
C GLN A 17 2.31 -40.33 -24.73
N GLY A 18 3.18 -40.08 -25.71
CA GLY A 18 3.06 -39.00 -26.67
C GLY A 18 1.81 -39.11 -27.54
N LEU A 19 1.23 -37.96 -27.82
CA LEU A 19 0.24 -37.77 -28.88
C LEU A 19 0.92 -37.04 -30.02
N ASP A 20 0.93 -37.73 -31.17
CA ASP A 20 1.46 -37.29 -32.44
C ASP A 20 0.82 -35.96 -32.89
N GLN A 21 1.64 -34.98 -33.24
CA GLN A 21 1.20 -33.82 -34.02
C GLN A 21 1.04 -34.24 -35.48
N LYS A 22 -0.19 -34.53 -35.88
CA LYS A 22 -0.58 -34.58 -37.30
C LYS A 22 -0.92 -33.16 -37.74
N THR A 23 -0.03 -32.56 -38.52
CA THR A 23 -0.27 -31.33 -39.28
C THR A 23 -1.22 -31.61 -40.44
N ASP A 24 -2.49 -31.29 -40.27
CA ASP A 24 -3.44 -31.18 -41.39
C ASP A 24 -3.56 -29.70 -41.80
N THR A 25 -2.85 -29.36 -42.87
CA THR A 25 -2.91 -28.07 -43.56
C THR A 25 -4.26 -27.96 -44.29
N VAL A 26 -5.23 -27.26 -43.70
CA VAL A 26 -6.45 -26.86 -44.41
C VAL A 26 -6.20 -25.53 -45.09
N SER A 27 -6.08 -25.61 -46.41
CA SER A 27 -6.14 -24.49 -47.34
C SER A 27 -7.50 -23.80 -47.21
N ASN A 28 -7.53 -22.57 -46.71
CA ASN A 28 -8.67 -21.69 -46.87
C ASN A 28 -8.19 -20.40 -47.52
N GLN A 29 -8.44 -20.31 -48.83
CA GLN A 29 -8.23 -19.13 -49.66
C GLN A 29 -9.18 -18.02 -49.19
N LEU A 30 -8.65 -17.07 -48.42
CA LEU A 30 -9.27 -15.77 -48.21
C LEU A 30 -8.51 -14.76 -49.06
N THR A 31 -9.15 -14.33 -50.14
CA THR A 31 -8.68 -13.27 -51.02
C THR A 31 -8.42 -12.00 -50.22
N VAL A 32 -7.16 -11.62 -50.09
CA VAL A 32 -6.76 -10.28 -49.67
C VAL A 32 -7.24 -9.34 -50.78
N ARG A 33 -8.27 -8.54 -50.50
CA ARG A 33 -8.56 -7.37 -51.31
C ARG A 33 -7.57 -6.30 -50.88
N ASP A 34 -6.64 -5.98 -51.77
CA ASP A 34 -5.73 -4.86 -51.65
C ASP A 34 -6.54 -3.56 -51.49
N VAL A 35 -6.52 -2.98 -50.29
CA VAL A 35 -6.93 -1.59 -50.09
C VAL A 35 -5.73 -0.73 -50.46
N GLN A 36 -5.68 -0.37 -51.74
CA GLN A 36 -4.70 0.53 -52.29
C GLN A 36 -5.08 1.96 -51.87
N TRP A 37 -4.41 2.49 -50.84
CA TRP A 37 -4.54 3.91 -50.48
C TRP A 37 -3.79 4.75 -51.49
N ASN A 38 -4.55 5.42 -52.36
CA ASN A 38 -4.06 6.42 -53.30
C ASN A 38 -3.67 7.70 -52.54
N MET A 39 -2.36 7.94 -52.38
CA MET A 39 -1.83 9.22 -51.88
C MET A 39 -1.60 10.17 -53.07
N THR A 40 -2.65 10.87 -53.48
CA THR A 40 -2.52 12.12 -54.24
C THR A 40 -3.66 13.02 -53.80
N ASP A 41 -3.35 13.98 -52.93
CA ASP A 41 -3.92 15.35 -52.90
C ASP A 41 -3.46 16.05 -51.62
N LEU A 42 -2.30 16.68 -51.70
CA LEU A 42 -1.83 17.69 -50.76
C LEU A 42 -1.95 19.06 -51.43
N PRO A 43 -2.81 19.97 -50.96
CA PRO A 43 -2.67 21.39 -51.27
C PRO A 43 -1.74 22.06 -50.26
N SER A 44 -0.82 22.85 -50.82
CA SER A 44 0.22 23.61 -50.13
C SER A 44 -0.31 24.83 -49.36
N ALA A 45 0.32 25.05 -48.22
CA ALA A 45 0.50 26.27 -47.39
C ALA A 45 -0.16 27.60 -47.79
N SER A 46 -0.83 28.21 -46.80
CA SER A 46 -0.82 29.63 -46.36
C SER A 46 -2.10 29.83 -45.51
N SER A 47 -2.16 30.49 -44.36
CA SER A 47 -1.46 31.64 -43.80
C SER A 47 -1.47 31.53 -42.27
N SER A 48 -0.37 31.92 -41.62
CA SER A 48 -0.30 32.07 -40.17
C SER A 48 -0.86 33.43 -39.76
N GLU A 49 -2.08 33.46 -39.23
CA GLU A 49 -2.59 34.62 -38.50
C GLU A 49 -2.04 34.59 -37.07
N SER A 50 -1.27 35.62 -36.72
CA SER A 50 -0.74 35.85 -35.38
C SER A 50 -1.87 36.33 -34.45
N VAL A 51 -2.29 35.48 -33.53
CA VAL A 51 -3.19 35.85 -32.43
C VAL A 51 -2.43 36.74 -31.43
N PRO A 52 -2.92 37.94 -31.08
CA PRO A 52 -2.25 38.79 -30.09
C PRO A 52 -2.41 38.16 -28.69
N THR A 53 -1.34 37.60 -28.15
CA THR A 53 -1.29 37.18 -26.75
C THR A 53 -1.14 38.41 -25.87
N THR A 54 -2.26 38.98 -25.42
CA THR A 54 -2.25 40.00 -24.37
C THR A 54 -1.68 39.36 -23.10
N SER A 55 -0.45 39.72 -22.77
CA SER A 55 0.27 39.25 -21.59
C SER A 55 -0.46 39.71 -20.32
N TRP A 56 -1.39 38.89 -19.84
CA TRP A 56 -2.04 38.98 -18.53
C TRP A 56 -1.14 38.58 -17.36
N LYS A 57 0.09 38.12 -17.65
CA LYS A 57 1.08 37.69 -16.66
C LYS A 57 1.47 38.78 -15.64
N PRO A 58 1.56 40.09 -15.96
CA PRO A 58 1.88 41.10 -14.94
C PRO A 58 0.69 41.41 -14.02
N ILE A 59 -0.56 41.27 -14.50
CA ILE A 59 -1.76 41.56 -13.71
C ILE A 59 -1.95 40.52 -12.61
N ILE A 60 -1.71 39.23 -12.91
CA ILE A 60 -1.79 38.15 -11.93
C ILE A 60 -0.69 38.27 -10.87
N ILE A 61 0.52 38.69 -11.25
CA ILE A 61 1.63 38.87 -10.30
C ILE A 61 1.33 40.05 -9.35
N VAL A 62 0.81 41.17 -9.87
CA VAL A 62 0.44 42.31 -9.01
C VAL A 62 -0.69 41.94 -8.05
N LEU A 63 -1.72 41.22 -8.51
CA LEU A 63 -2.82 40.78 -7.64
C LEU A 63 -2.37 39.78 -6.58
N THR A 64 -1.50 38.83 -6.92
CA THR A 64 -0.98 37.83 -5.95
C THR A 64 -0.10 38.49 -4.88
N VAL A 65 0.79 39.42 -5.26
CA VAL A 65 1.60 40.17 -4.30
C VAL A 65 0.72 41.03 -3.38
N LEU A 66 -0.32 41.68 -3.91
CA LEU A 66 -1.21 42.54 -3.14
C LEU A 66 -2.03 41.71 -2.11
N VAL A 67 -2.52 40.54 -2.50
CA VAL A 67 -3.22 39.61 -1.57
C VAL A 67 -2.29 39.11 -0.47
N VAL A 68 -1.05 38.74 -0.78
CA VAL A 68 -0.07 38.28 0.24
C VAL A 68 0.25 39.39 1.24
N VAL A 69 0.46 40.62 0.77
CA VAL A 69 0.71 41.78 1.65
C VAL A 69 -0.47 42.04 2.58
N VAL A 70 -1.70 41.99 2.06
CA VAL A 70 -2.92 42.16 2.87
C VAL A 70 -3.07 41.02 3.90
N CYS A 71 -2.81 39.77 3.52
CA CYS A 71 -2.87 38.64 4.46
C CYS A 71 -1.83 38.74 5.59
N VAL A 72 -0.59 39.13 5.29
CA VAL A 72 0.46 39.30 6.31
C VAL A 72 0.10 40.44 7.26
N ALA A 73 -0.44 41.55 6.75
CA ALA A 73 -0.85 42.69 7.57
C ALA A 73 -2.09 42.39 8.44
N ALA A 74 -3.11 41.75 7.87
CA ALA A 74 -4.38 41.51 8.57
C ALA A 74 -4.34 40.31 9.52
N VAL A 75 -3.52 39.29 9.24
CA VAL A 75 -3.53 38.03 9.97
C VAL A 75 -2.23 37.80 10.75
N GLY A 76 -1.08 38.18 10.18
CA GLY A 76 0.22 37.97 10.81
C GLY A 76 0.50 38.92 11.98
N ILE A 77 0.16 40.20 11.83
CA ILE A 77 0.39 41.22 12.86
C ILE A 77 -0.40 40.94 14.17
N PRO A 78 -1.70 40.63 14.14
CA PRO A 78 -2.42 40.32 15.38
C PRO A 78 -1.96 39.01 16.04
N PHE A 79 -1.50 38.01 15.28
CA PHE A 79 -0.95 36.76 15.83
C PHE A 79 0.38 36.98 16.56
N LEU A 80 1.25 37.86 16.04
CA LEU A 80 2.52 38.20 16.67
C LEU A 80 2.34 38.96 17.98
N VAL A 81 1.36 39.88 18.04
CA VAL A 81 1.01 40.60 19.28
C VAL A 81 0.43 39.64 20.33
N ALA A 82 -0.41 38.69 19.93
CA ALA A 82 -0.92 37.64 20.83
C ALA A 82 0.20 36.71 21.35
N TYR A 83 1.18 36.39 20.50
CA TYR A 83 2.33 35.56 20.88
C TYR A 83 3.25 36.26 21.88
N LEU A 84 3.57 37.55 21.66
CA LEU A 84 4.40 38.32 22.60
C LEU A 84 3.69 38.59 23.94
N ASN A 85 2.35 38.72 23.94
CA ASN A 85 1.56 38.84 25.16
C ASN A 85 1.43 37.54 25.95
N SER A 86 1.72 36.38 25.33
CA SER A 86 1.65 35.07 25.99
C SER A 86 2.95 34.68 26.70
N ALA A 87 4.04 35.44 26.55
CA ALA A 87 5.37 35.09 27.04
C ALA A 87 5.73 35.64 28.44
N THR A 88 4.83 36.33 29.14
CA THR A 88 5.15 37.05 30.40
C THR A 88 4.42 36.55 31.65
N THR A 89 4.06 35.27 31.72
CA THR A 89 3.54 34.70 32.98
C THR A 89 4.24 33.39 33.34
N THR A 90 5.34 33.45 34.10
CA THR A 90 5.74 32.34 34.98
C THR A 90 6.40 32.88 36.26
N THR A 91 5.51 33.12 37.22
CA THR A 91 5.63 32.98 38.67
C THR A 91 6.89 32.29 39.19
N SER A 92 7.63 33.03 40.02
CA SER A 92 8.69 32.53 40.90
C SER A 92 8.19 31.44 41.84
N THR A 93 8.93 30.35 41.97
CA THR A 93 8.88 29.49 43.16
C THR A 93 10.29 29.27 43.67
N THR A 94 10.50 29.80 44.87
CA THR A 94 11.66 29.68 45.73
C THR A 94 11.77 28.26 46.27
N SER A 95 12.94 27.66 46.15
CA SER A 95 13.37 26.55 47.00
C SER A 95 14.87 26.65 47.26
N THR A 96 15.17 27.12 48.47
CA THR A 96 16.45 27.16 49.17
C THR A 96 16.99 25.76 49.41
N THR A 97 18.27 25.50 49.08
CA THR A 97 19.10 24.49 49.80
C THR A 97 20.59 24.86 49.67
N THR A 98 21.28 24.59 50.76
CA THR A 98 22.46 25.26 51.31
C THR A 98 23.80 24.85 50.70
N THR A 99 24.69 25.83 50.65
CA THR A 99 26.13 25.79 50.34
C THR A 99 26.93 24.78 51.17
N ALA A 100 27.83 24.04 50.52
CA ALA A 100 29.08 23.57 51.13
C ALA A 100 30.21 23.67 50.09
N THR A 101 31.03 24.71 50.25
CA THR A 101 32.26 24.96 49.48
C THR A 101 33.38 24.12 50.11
N THR A 102 34.05 23.28 49.34
CA THR A 102 35.37 22.74 49.72
C THR A 102 36.26 22.75 48.49
N SER A 103 37.23 23.65 48.52
CA SER A 103 38.35 23.77 47.61
C SER A 103 39.35 22.64 47.87
N THR A 104 39.64 21.81 46.86
CA THR A 104 40.85 20.96 46.86
C THR A 104 41.46 20.91 45.46
N THR A 105 42.74 21.23 45.41
CA THR A 105 43.60 21.31 44.22
C THR A 105 44.26 19.96 43.92
N THR A 106 44.58 19.75 42.64
CA THR A 106 45.67 18.89 42.09
C THR A 106 45.46 17.38 41.99
N THR A 107 45.45 16.85 40.75
CA THR A 107 46.61 16.18 40.10
C THR A 107 46.11 15.21 39.03
N THR A 108 46.53 15.46 37.78
CA THR A 108 46.33 14.60 36.62
C THR A 108 47.06 13.26 36.81
N THR A 109 46.35 12.14 36.71
CA THR A 109 46.98 10.81 36.48
C THR A 109 46.24 10.11 35.35
N THR A 110 46.90 10.03 34.20
CA THR A 110 46.46 9.23 33.05
C THR A 110 46.66 7.75 33.39
N THR A 111 45.57 7.01 33.58
CA THR A 111 45.62 5.54 33.75
C THR A 111 45.11 4.89 32.47
N THR A 112 46.00 4.17 31.79
CA THR A 112 45.69 3.33 30.64
C THR A 112 45.04 2.04 31.16
N THR A 113 43.74 1.88 30.93
CA THR A 113 43.03 0.64 31.26
C THR A 113 43.08 -0.32 30.06
N THR A 114 43.89 -1.38 30.18
CA THR A 114 43.84 -2.54 29.31
C THR A 114 42.71 -3.45 29.77
N THR A 115 41.60 -3.49 29.03
CA THR A 115 40.49 -4.40 29.31
C THR A 115 40.82 -5.79 28.76
N THR A 116 41.19 -6.71 29.65
CA THR A 116 41.25 -8.15 29.36
C THR A 116 39.86 -8.74 29.55
N THR A 117 39.22 -9.15 28.46
CA THR A 117 37.93 -9.87 28.49
C THR A 117 38.18 -11.34 28.83
N THR A 118 37.91 -11.70 30.08
CA THR A 118 37.86 -13.10 30.55
C THR A 118 36.50 -13.70 30.17
N SER A 119 36.51 -14.70 29.27
CA SER A 119 35.32 -15.52 28.98
C SER A 119 35.00 -16.41 30.20
N THR A 120 33.91 -16.10 30.89
CA THR A 120 33.29 -16.99 31.87
C THR A 120 32.25 -17.88 31.18
N THR A 121 32.53 -19.19 31.17
CA THR A 121 31.58 -20.23 30.75
C THR A 121 30.59 -20.45 31.88
N SER A 122 29.36 -19.96 31.70
CA SER A 122 28.22 -20.28 32.58
C SER A 122 27.57 -21.58 32.11
N THR A 123 27.80 -22.68 32.82
CA THR A 123 27.01 -23.90 32.71
C THR A 123 25.63 -23.68 33.33
N THR A 124 24.60 -23.61 32.50
CA THR A 124 23.19 -23.57 32.92
C THR A 124 22.70 -25.00 33.15
N THR A 125 22.46 -25.35 34.42
CA THR A 125 21.85 -26.63 34.82
C THR A 125 20.34 -26.55 34.62
N THR A 126 19.81 -27.30 33.65
CA THR A 126 18.36 -27.46 33.43
C THR A 126 17.77 -28.36 34.51
N SER A 127 17.05 -27.77 35.47
CA SER A 127 16.13 -28.53 36.34
C SER A 127 14.79 -28.70 35.63
N THR A 128 14.46 -29.93 35.27
CA THR A 128 13.14 -30.33 34.78
C THR A 128 12.18 -30.46 35.96
N THR A 129 11.30 -29.47 36.14
CA THR A 129 10.13 -29.57 37.03
C THR A 129 8.98 -30.15 36.23
N SER A 130 8.58 -31.38 36.54
CA SER A 130 7.38 -32.02 36.00
C SER A 130 6.13 -31.43 36.65
N THR A 131 5.46 -30.52 35.95
CA THR A 131 4.15 -30.00 36.36
C THR A 131 3.06 -30.95 35.88
N THR A 132 2.45 -31.68 36.82
CA THR A 132 1.26 -32.52 36.56
C THR A 132 0.05 -31.63 36.37
N THR A 133 -0.40 -31.46 35.12
CA THR A 133 -1.64 -30.75 34.78
C THR A 133 -2.82 -31.71 34.95
N THR A 134 -3.58 -31.55 36.03
CA THR A 134 -4.87 -32.23 36.23
C THR A 134 -5.90 -31.65 35.25
N THR A 135 -6.29 -32.42 34.24
CA THR A 135 -7.37 -32.07 33.31
C THR A 135 -8.73 -32.31 33.97
N THR A 136 -9.39 -31.25 34.43
CA THR A 136 -10.79 -31.31 34.86
C THR A 136 -11.69 -31.33 33.63
N THR A 137 -12.29 -32.48 33.33
CA THR A 137 -13.31 -32.63 32.28
C THR A 137 -14.63 -32.05 32.76
N THR A 138 -14.93 -30.81 32.37
CA THR A 138 -16.25 -30.20 32.56
C THR A 138 -17.19 -30.72 31.48
N THR A 139 -18.12 -31.60 31.84
CA THR A 139 -19.19 -32.09 30.97
C THR A 139 -20.26 -30.99 30.81
N THR A 140 -20.13 -30.17 29.78
CA THR A 140 -21.18 -29.21 29.39
C THR A 140 -22.33 -29.96 28.74
N THR A 141 -23.47 -30.03 29.42
CA THR A 141 -24.71 -30.59 28.87
C THR A 141 -25.31 -29.56 27.90
N THR A 142 -25.17 -29.81 26.60
CA THR A 142 -25.80 -28.99 25.55
C THR A 142 -27.26 -29.39 25.42
N THR A 143 -28.18 -28.57 25.92
CA THR A 143 -29.62 -28.69 25.65
C THR A 143 -29.88 -28.30 24.20
N THR A 144 -30.16 -29.29 23.34
CA THR A 144 -30.57 -29.08 21.95
C THR A 144 -32.03 -28.64 21.91
N THR A 145 -32.28 -27.34 21.76
CA THR A 145 -33.61 -26.82 21.43
C THR A 145 -33.85 -27.00 19.93
N THR A 146 -34.71 -27.95 19.56
CA THR A 146 -35.15 -28.16 18.18
C THR A 146 -36.15 -27.07 17.78
N THR A 147 -35.68 -26.05 17.08
CA THR A 147 -36.55 -25.04 16.45
C THR A 147 -37.00 -25.55 15.08
N THR A 148 -38.29 -25.86 14.95
CA THR A 148 -38.91 -26.24 13.67
C THR A 148 -39.04 -25.00 12.78
N THR A 149 -38.13 -24.85 11.81
CA THR A 149 -38.18 -23.79 10.80
C THR A 149 -39.00 -24.25 9.60
N THR A 150 -40.21 -23.71 9.46
CA THR A 150 -41.07 -23.87 8.28
C THR A 150 -40.44 -23.15 7.08
N SER A 151 -39.96 -23.90 6.09
CA SER A 151 -39.49 -23.36 4.80
C SER A 151 -40.68 -22.83 3.99
N GLN A 152 -40.85 -21.50 3.94
CA GLN A 152 -41.63 -20.85 2.90
C GLN A 152 -40.75 -20.65 1.66
N THR A 153 -41.22 -21.17 0.53
CA THR A 153 -40.66 -20.91 -0.80
C THR A 153 -41.09 -19.50 -1.24
N THR A 154 -40.17 -18.54 -1.12
CA THR A 154 -40.33 -17.22 -1.74
C THR A 154 -39.81 -17.30 -3.18
N THR A 155 -40.71 -17.31 -4.15
CA THR A 155 -40.37 -17.12 -5.57
C THR A 155 -39.96 -15.66 -5.78
N THR A 156 -38.67 -15.37 -5.72
CA THR A 156 -38.11 -14.08 -6.12
C THR A 156 -38.08 -14.02 -7.64
N THR A 157 -39.01 -13.26 -8.23
CA THR A 157 -38.97 -12.86 -9.63
C THR A 157 -37.76 -11.96 -9.84
N THR A 158 -36.67 -12.52 -10.37
CA THR A 158 -35.51 -11.77 -10.86
C THR A 158 -35.93 -11.02 -12.11
N THR A 159 -36.38 -9.78 -11.95
CA THR A 159 -36.48 -8.83 -13.06
C THR A 159 -35.06 -8.49 -13.50
N THR A 160 -34.60 -9.11 -14.59
CA THR A 160 -33.39 -8.70 -15.31
C THR A 160 -33.67 -7.35 -15.96
N THR A 161 -33.61 -6.29 -15.16
CA THR A 161 -33.49 -4.93 -15.68
C THR A 161 -32.07 -4.83 -16.20
N THR A 162 -31.92 -4.82 -17.52
CA THR A 162 -30.69 -4.39 -18.21
C THR A 162 -30.49 -2.91 -17.94
N THR A 163 -30.10 -2.58 -16.71
CA THR A 163 -29.56 -1.28 -16.36
C THR A 163 -28.13 -1.32 -16.85
N THR A 164 -27.84 -0.62 -17.95
CA THR A 164 -26.47 -0.29 -18.35
C THR A 164 -25.82 0.40 -17.15
N ALA A 165 -25.13 -0.38 -16.31
CA ALA A 165 -24.43 0.10 -15.13
C ALA A 165 -23.38 1.08 -15.64
N ASN A 166 -23.61 2.37 -15.41
CA ASN A 166 -22.63 3.38 -15.74
C ASN A 166 -21.44 3.15 -14.80
N LEU A 167 -20.36 2.62 -15.35
CA LEU A 167 -19.15 2.26 -14.64
C LEU A 167 -18.47 3.53 -14.10
N PRO A 168 -17.69 3.48 -13.01
CA PRO A 168 -16.93 4.64 -12.57
C PRO A 168 -16.07 5.23 -13.69
N ALA A 169 -15.99 6.57 -13.78
CA ALA A 169 -15.20 7.23 -14.81
C ALA A 169 -13.72 6.79 -14.83
N ALA A 170 -13.18 6.44 -13.65
CA ALA A 170 -11.84 5.89 -13.49
C ALA A 170 -11.61 4.58 -14.27
N CYS A 171 -12.66 3.85 -14.63
CA CYS A 171 -12.58 2.62 -15.42
C CYS A 171 -12.40 2.87 -16.92
N SER A 172 -12.58 4.11 -17.38
CA SER A 172 -12.43 4.49 -18.79
C SER A 172 -11.08 5.16 -19.09
N SER A 173 -10.38 5.66 -18.06
CA SER A 173 -9.08 6.33 -18.22
C SER A 173 -8.20 6.11 -16.99
N TYR A 174 -7.11 5.38 -17.18
CA TYR A 174 -6.12 5.05 -16.14
C TYR A 174 -4.77 4.71 -16.77
N THR A 175 -3.71 4.82 -15.97
CA THR A 175 -2.37 4.34 -16.31
C THR A 175 -2.23 2.88 -15.91
N THR A 176 -1.60 2.06 -16.74
CA THR A 176 -1.30 0.67 -16.40
C THR A 176 0.10 0.55 -15.82
N ILE A 177 0.26 -0.20 -14.72
CA ILE A 177 1.56 -0.59 -14.15
C ILE A 177 1.66 -2.10 -14.16
N SER A 178 2.70 -2.64 -14.80
CA SER A 178 2.96 -4.07 -14.93
C SER A 178 4.27 -4.53 -14.26
N ASP A 179 4.77 -3.72 -13.33
CA ASP A 179 6.05 -3.91 -12.66
C ASP A 179 6.05 -5.16 -11.76
N SER A 180 6.74 -6.21 -12.22
CA SER A 180 6.85 -7.49 -11.52
C SER A 180 7.45 -7.39 -10.11
N THR A 181 8.26 -6.35 -9.85
CA THR A 181 8.94 -6.19 -8.55
C THR A 181 8.01 -5.70 -7.44
N ARG A 182 6.76 -5.33 -7.78
CA ARG A 182 5.72 -4.96 -6.80
C ARG A 182 5.02 -6.15 -6.15
N SER A 183 5.30 -7.38 -6.60
CA SER A 183 4.74 -8.57 -5.96
C SER A 183 5.14 -8.68 -4.50
N VAL A 184 4.20 -9.04 -3.63
CA VAL A 184 4.51 -9.40 -2.22
C VAL A 184 5.52 -10.55 -2.11
N SER A 185 5.72 -11.34 -3.17
CA SER A 185 6.72 -12.41 -3.23
C SER A 185 8.12 -11.93 -3.63
N TYR A 186 8.27 -10.65 -4.01
CA TYR A 186 9.55 -10.07 -4.43
C TYR A 186 10.29 -9.46 -3.24
N THR A 187 11.51 -9.93 -2.95
CA THR A 187 12.23 -9.61 -1.70
C THR A 187 13.47 -8.74 -1.87
N THR A 188 13.86 -8.40 -3.10
CA THR A 188 15.05 -7.59 -3.38
C THR A 188 14.68 -6.11 -3.37
N PHE A 189 15.44 -5.24 -2.72
CA PHE A 189 15.13 -3.80 -2.73
C PHE A 189 15.27 -3.17 -4.14
N VAL A 190 14.29 -2.36 -4.53
CA VAL A 190 14.28 -1.61 -5.80
C VAL A 190 14.15 -0.12 -5.54
N GLY A 191 13.17 0.31 -4.73
CA GLY A 191 12.96 1.73 -4.47
C GLY A 191 11.65 2.07 -3.76
N CYS A 192 11.12 3.26 -4.08
CA CYS A 192 9.99 3.89 -3.41
C CYS A 192 9.06 4.60 -4.42
N ASP A 193 7.86 4.96 -3.99
CA ASP A 193 6.82 5.57 -4.81
C ASP A 193 6.75 7.11 -4.69
N SER A 194 7.85 7.76 -4.32
CA SER A 194 7.91 9.23 -4.15
C SER A 194 7.82 10.00 -5.47
N SER A 195 8.09 9.34 -6.60
CA SER A 195 7.99 9.90 -7.95
C SER A 195 7.19 9.03 -8.92
N SER A 196 6.63 7.91 -8.44
CA SER A 196 5.88 6.95 -9.26
C SER A 196 4.49 7.44 -9.66
N PHE A 197 3.95 8.46 -8.96
CA PHE A 197 2.59 8.95 -9.14
C PHE A 197 2.56 10.48 -9.26
N SER A 198 1.46 11.06 -9.77
CA SER A 198 1.29 12.51 -9.91
C SER A 198 0.92 13.14 -8.57
N SER A 199 1.45 14.33 -8.26
CA SER A 199 1.07 15.08 -7.06
C SER A 199 -0.43 15.42 -6.99
N SER A 200 -1.10 15.52 -8.15
CA SER A 200 -2.56 15.70 -8.25
C SER A 200 -3.36 14.40 -8.15
N GLY A 201 -2.69 13.27 -7.93
CA GLY A 201 -3.27 11.93 -8.02
C GLY A 201 -3.20 11.35 -9.43
N MET A 202 -3.03 10.04 -9.51
CA MET A 202 -3.01 9.27 -10.75
C MET A 202 -3.87 8.03 -10.60
N TRP A 203 -4.83 7.83 -11.50
CA TRP A 203 -5.60 6.59 -11.59
C TRP A 203 -4.73 5.49 -12.19
N VAL A 204 -4.54 4.40 -11.46
CA VAL A 204 -3.64 3.31 -11.80
C VAL A 204 -4.36 1.97 -11.77
N ARG A 205 -4.12 1.15 -12.79
CA ARG A 205 -4.45 -0.28 -12.80
C ARG A 205 -3.17 -1.11 -12.74
N PHE A 206 -3.08 -2.01 -11.76
CA PHE A 206 -2.00 -2.98 -11.71
C PHE A 206 -2.32 -4.20 -12.58
N THR A 207 -1.30 -4.71 -13.27
CA THR A 207 -1.42 -5.85 -14.20
C THR A 207 -0.12 -6.68 -14.20
N GLY A 208 -0.12 -7.82 -14.89
CA GLY A 208 1.10 -8.61 -15.10
C GLY A 208 1.46 -9.51 -13.91
N SER A 209 2.68 -10.05 -13.92
CA SER A 209 3.15 -11.06 -12.95
C SER A 209 3.47 -10.49 -11.57
N GLY A 210 3.54 -9.16 -11.43
CA GLY A 210 3.70 -8.49 -10.15
C GLY A 210 2.47 -8.58 -9.24
N GLY A 211 1.34 -9.02 -9.77
CA GLY A 211 0.05 -8.92 -9.10
C GLY A 211 -0.84 -7.88 -9.78
N THR A 212 -2.15 -7.99 -9.55
CA THR A 212 -3.17 -7.18 -10.23
C THR A 212 -3.99 -6.33 -9.27
N THR A 213 -3.81 -6.54 -7.97
CA THR A 213 -4.53 -5.82 -6.91
C THR A 213 -3.59 -5.42 -5.80
N ILE A 214 -3.90 -4.34 -5.09
CA ILE A 214 -3.23 -4.01 -3.83
C ILE A 214 -3.78 -4.96 -2.75
N PRO A 215 -2.92 -5.64 -1.93
CA PRO A 215 -3.40 -6.49 -0.86
C PRO A 215 -4.25 -5.72 0.15
N THR A 216 -5.22 -6.39 0.77
CA THR A 216 -6.11 -5.81 1.79
C THR A 216 -5.65 -6.04 3.23
N TYR A 217 -4.50 -6.71 3.38
CA TYR A 217 -3.84 -6.99 4.65
C TYR A 217 -2.35 -6.67 4.52
N ALA A 218 -1.69 -6.43 5.66
CA ALA A 218 -0.27 -6.13 5.69
C ALA A 218 0.56 -7.32 5.15
N PRO A 219 1.38 -7.14 4.11
CA PRO A 219 2.17 -8.23 3.52
C PRO A 219 3.46 -8.55 4.30
N GLY A 220 3.75 -7.81 5.36
CA GLY A 220 5.05 -7.82 6.06
C GLY A 220 6.03 -6.82 5.43
N ILE A 221 7.11 -6.52 6.14
CA ILE A 221 8.11 -5.53 5.71
C ILE A 221 9.14 -6.11 4.73
N SER A 222 9.86 -5.24 4.03
CA SER A 222 10.97 -5.65 3.13
C SER A 222 10.58 -6.59 1.98
N VAL A 223 9.34 -6.49 1.51
CA VAL A 223 8.85 -7.16 0.29
C VAL A 223 8.40 -6.13 -0.75
N CYS A 224 7.92 -6.60 -1.90
CA CYS A 224 7.50 -5.78 -3.04
C CYS A 224 8.53 -4.74 -3.49
N GLY A 225 9.81 -5.05 -3.31
CA GLY A 225 10.92 -4.22 -3.74
C GLY A 225 11.11 -2.92 -2.99
N THR A 226 10.70 -2.88 -1.72
CA THR A 226 10.86 -1.72 -0.85
C THR A 226 11.14 -2.12 0.58
N SER A 227 11.46 -1.16 1.46
CA SER A 227 11.61 -1.43 2.90
C SER A 227 10.28 -1.31 3.64
N ALA A 228 9.47 -0.29 3.32
CA ALA A 228 8.16 -0.05 3.93
C ALA A 228 7.01 -0.32 2.96
N THR A 229 6.24 -1.36 3.26
CA THR A 229 5.34 -2.00 2.31
C THR A 229 3.92 -1.48 2.45
N GLY A 230 3.32 -1.13 1.31
CA GLY A 230 1.97 -0.56 1.25
C GLY A 230 0.86 -1.59 0.99
N TRP A 231 -0.28 -1.45 1.68
CA TRP A 231 -1.51 -2.22 1.45
C TRP A 231 -2.76 -1.37 1.67
N TYR A 232 -3.89 -1.80 1.11
CA TYR A 232 -5.16 -1.11 1.25
C TYR A 232 -5.90 -1.57 2.52
N ALA A 233 -5.87 -0.76 3.56
CA ALA A 233 -6.44 -1.06 4.87
C ALA A 233 -7.92 -0.65 4.98
N SER A 234 -8.73 -0.96 3.97
CA SER A 234 -10.15 -0.61 3.93
C SER A 234 -10.94 -1.63 3.12
N ALA A 235 -12.27 -1.59 3.22
CA ALA A 235 -13.14 -2.48 2.45
C ALA A 235 -13.09 -2.13 0.95
N LEU A 236 -12.98 -3.14 0.09
CA LEU A 236 -13.02 -2.94 -1.36
C LEU A 236 -14.43 -2.55 -1.83
N PRO A 237 -14.53 -1.72 -2.89
CA PRO A 237 -15.82 -1.31 -3.45
C PRO A 237 -16.58 -2.50 -4.08
N SER A 238 -17.90 -2.46 -3.95
CA SER A 238 -18.82 -3.27 -4.77
C SER A 238 -18.67 -2.95 -6.25
N SER A 239 -19.07 -3.89 -7.11
CA SER A 239 -19.05 -3.72 -8.58
C SER A 239 -19.69 -2.41 -9.01
N GLY A 240 -18.99 -1.61 -9.82
CA GLY A 240 -19.47 -0.32 -10.31
C GLY A 240 -19.39 0.84 -9.32
N ALA A 241 -18.84 0.64 -8.12
CA ALA A 241 -18.69 1.70 -7.13
C ALA A 241 -17.24 2.23 -7.05
N THR A 242 -17.13 3.47 -6.59
CA THR A 242 -15.87 4.07 -6.12
C THR A 242 -16.00 4.39 -4.64
N VAL A 243 -15.00 4.02 -3.85
CA VAL A 243 -14.95 4.31 -2.41
C VAL A 243 -13.62 4.92 -2.03
N SER A 244 -13.64 5.81 -1.04
CA SER A 244 -12.43 6.27 -0.37
C SER A 244 -11.98 5.25 0.66
N GLY A 245 -10.68 5.15 0.88
CA GLY A 245 -10.12 4.35 1.95
C GLY A 245 -8.67 4.71 2.25
N THR A 246 -8.05 3.91 3.11
CA THR A 246 -6.71 4.17 3.63
C THR A 246 -5.70 3.22 3.01
N LEU A 247 -4.66 3.78 2.41
CA LEU A 247 -3.46 3.05 2.02
C LEU A 247 -2.46 3.16 3.17
N CYS A 248 -2.18 2.05 3.85
CA CYS A 248 -1.26 1.97 4.98
C CYS A 248 0.12 1.49 4.51
N TYR A 249 1.16 1.85 5.26
CA TYR A 249 2.51 1.37 5.06
C TYR A 249 3.15 0.97 6.40
N ASP A 250 3.89 -0.14 6.40
CA ASP A 250 4.52 -0.73 7.59
C ASP A 250 6.04 -0.75 7.46
N TRP A 251 6.74 -0.35 8.52
CA TRP A 251 8.18 -0.54 8.74
C TRP A 251 8.44 -0.93 10.20
N GLY A 252 7.85 -2.04 10.64
CA GLY A 252 8.00 -2.58 12.00
C GLY A 252 6.96 -2.03 12.98
N THR A 253 6.21 -1.00 12.60
CA THR A 253 4.96 -0.58 13.25
C THR A 253 3.84 -0.64 12.23
N THR A 254 2.79 -1.39 12.55
CA THR A 254 1.65 -1.57 11.64
C THR A 254 1.01 -0.21 11.31
N CYS A 255 0.91 0.08 10.01
CA CYS A 255 0.35 1.31 9.45
C CYS A 255 1.02 2.58 10.03
N GLN A 256 2.35 2.55 10.12
CA GLN A 256 3.16 3.68 10.56
C GLN A 256 2.96 4.94 9.70
N TRP A 257 2.76 4.75 8.40
CA TRP A 257 2.36 5.83 7.49
C TRP A 257 1.07 5.46 6.77
N SER A 258 0.33 6.48 6.37
CA SER A 258 -0.89 6.28 5.59
C SER A 258 -1.21 7.44 4.67
N SER A 259 -1.97 7.18 3.63
CA SER A 259 -2.61 8.19 2.80
C SER A 259 -4.06 7.80 2.48
N SER A 260 -4.90 8.81 2.26
CA SER A 260 -6.25 8.61 1.75
C SER A 260 -6.20 8.42 0.24
N ILE A 261 -6.82 7.35 -0.25
CA ILE A 261 -6.92 7.04 -1.68
C ILE A 261 -8.38 6.76 -2.07
N GLN A 262 -8.64 6.66 -3.37
CA GLN A 262 -9.90 6.13 -3.89
C GLN A 262 -9.65 4.83 -4.64
N VAL A 263 -10.59 3.91 -4.56
CA VAL A 263 -10.59 2.65 -5.29
C VAL A 263 -11.90 2.55 -6.05
N ALA A 264 -11.84 2.20 -7.32
CA ALA A 264 -13.00 1.95 -8.17
C ALA A 264 -13.03 0.49 -8.62
N ASN A 265 -14.20 -0.15 -8.54
CA ASN A 265 -14.40 -1.52 -9.04
C ASN A 265 -15.01 -1.48 -10.44
N CYS A 266 -14.23 -1.88 -11.44
CA CYS A 266 -14.62 -1.90 -12.85
C CYS A 266 -15.26 -3.24 -13.26
N ASN A 267 -15.92 -3.90 -12.33
CA ASN A 267 -16.48 -5.25 -12.40
C ASN A 267 -15.43 -6.37 -12.39
N THR A 268 -14.40 -6.30 -13.25
CA THR A 268 -13.39 -7.37 -13.40
C THR A 268 -12.00 -6.99 -12.91
N TYR A 269 -11.78 -5.72 -12.57
CA TYR A 269 -10.51 -5.22 -12.06
C TYR A 269 -10.74 -3.98 -11.20
N TYR A 270 -9.72 -3.62 -10.42
CA TYR A 270 -9.70 -2.39 -9.64
C TYR A 270 -8.80 -1.34 -10.27
N VAL A 271 -9.16 -0.08 -10.05
CA VAL A 271 -8.34 1.10 -10.35
C VAL A 271 -8.20 1.91 -9.07
N TYR A 272 -7.00 2.42 -8.85
CA TYR A 272 -6.60 3.07 -7.61
C TYR A 272 -6.14 4.50 -7.91
N LEU A 273 -6.70 5.49 -7.23
CA LEU A 273 -6.21 6.87 -7.28
C LEU A 273 -5.05 7.01 -6.28
N LEU A 274 -3.82 6.97 -6.78
CA LEU A 274 -2.60 6.97 -5.97
C LEU A 274 -1.86 8.30 -6.06
N TYR A 275 -1.08 8.60 -5.02
CA TYR A 275 -0.30 9.83 -4.85
C TYR A 275 1.15 9.49 -4.49
N PRO A 276 2.12 10.39 -4.76
CA PRO A 276 3.49 10.25 -4.30
C PRO A 276 3.58 9.85 -2.84
N SER A 277 4.47 8.91 -2.52
CA SER A 277 4.72 8.57 -1.13
C SER A 277 5.36 9.74 -0.38
N PRO A 278 4.92 10.05 0.86
CA PRO A 278 5.40 11.22 1.60
C PRO A 278 6.86 11.12 2.04
N VAL A 279 7.40 9.90 2.17
CA VAL A 279 8.81 9.63 2.40
C VAL A 279 9.31 8.60 1.39
N CYS A 280 10.62 8.57 1.14
CA CYS A 280 11.19 7.48 0.37
C CYS A 280 11.34 6.22 1.25
N ASN A 281 11.41 5.07 0.61
CA ASN A 281 11.25 3.69 1.10
C ASN A 281 9.81 3.18 1.29
N LEU A 282 8.80 3.97 0.92
CA LEU A 282 7.41 3.52 0.88
C LEU A 282 7.06 3.07 -0.54
N ARG A 283 6.45 1.90 -0.69
CA ARG A 283 5.98 1.44 -2.00
C ARG A 283 4.71 0.61 -1.89
N VAL A 284 3.80 0.80 -2.82
CA VAL A 284 2.57 0.02 -2.92
C VAL A 284 2.88 -1.37 -3.45
N CYS A 285 2.56 -2.40 -2.66
CA CYS A 285 2.67 -3.80 -3.06
C CYS A 285 1.46 -4.27 -3.86
N THR A 286 1.61 -5.39 -4.55
CA THR A 286 0.57 -6.04 -5.33
C THR A 286 0.54 -7.56 -5.14
N VAL A 287 -0.65 -8.15 -5.30
CA VAL A 287 -0.96 -9.59 -5.27
C VAL A 287 -1.79 -10.01 -6.48
#